data_AF-A0A259R6C3-F1
#
_entry.id   AF-A0A259R6C3-F1
#
_cell.length_a   1.000
_cell.length_b   1.000
_cell.length_c   1.000
_cell.angle_alpha   90.00
_cell.angle_beta   90.00
_cell.angle_gamma   90.00
#
_symmetry.space_group_name_H-M   'P 1'
#
loop_
_entity.id
_entity.type
_entity.pdbx_description
1 polymer ?
#
loop_
_entity_poly.entity_id
_entity_poly.type
_entity_poly.pdbx_seq_one_letter_code
_entity_poly.pdbx_strand_id
1 'polypeptide(L)'
;ALLCVPLVFAARAATDYNAVPSAAPGSRLLHDLAAEPAGELASNTAGPSTGSVQQPVVSARTLLKLTTSLSAPPNQDGAERRLLHAYAEVAAGHLDAARAQAEQLARDYPHFSLAQLLLGDVMQASAGNPAGFAAAPPPALSEQQAQQHARVLELRAEALARLAAYTAPPPTGAIAANLVALAPDVQRAIVVDTARSRLYLFEQRNGVPQLEASYYFSQGKFGAGKTQIGDMKTPLGIYFITRKIGAKDLKPLYGAGALTLNYPNEWDKQQGHTGFGVWLHGTPPGSYARVPLASDGCVVLSNPDVLSLMANTPAGSTPVVITRHVQWLSPSQWAAQRQRITAQLQTEVVQAAAQGARPQDTLAASASAPNTAHAPARNPSITPGALTVLQ
;
A
#
# COMPACT_ATOMS: atom_id res chain seq x y z
N ALA A 1 8.45 -12.08 24.04
CA ALA A 1 8.69 -12.94 22.86
C ALA A 1 7.55 -13.94 22.64
N LEU A 2 6.31 -13.44 22.51
CA LEU A 2 5.18 -14.13 21.91
C LEU A 2 4.73 -13.18 20.79
N LEU A 3 5.39 -13.15 19.63
CA LEU A 3 4.98 -12.26 18.53
C LEU A 3 4.60 -13.00 17.24
N CYS A 4 5.10 -14.21 17.00
CA CYS A 4 4.52 -15.09 15.97
C CYS A 4 3.13 -15.63 16.37
N VAL A 5 2.82 -15.72 17.66
CA VAL A 5 1.46 -16.07 18.12
C VAL A 5 0.49 -14.90 17.96
N PRO A 6 0.72 -13.65 18.42
CA PRO A 6 -0.22 -12.55 18.18
C PRO A 6 -0.14 -11.93 16.78
N LEU A 7 0.87 -12.19 15.94
CA LEU A 7 0.72 -11.89 14.50
C LEU A 7 -0.38 -12.75 13.83
N VAL A 8 -0.70 -13.90 14.45
CA VAL A 8 -1.75 -14.83 14.03
C VAL A 8 -2.99 -14.76 14.95
N PHE A 9 -2.84 -14.35 16.22
CA PHE A 9 -3.89 -14.23 17.25
C PHE A 9 -4.41 -12.81 17.49
N ALA A 10 -3.76 -11.74 16.99
CA ALA A 10 -4.26 -10.36 17.15
C ALA A 10 -5.54 -10.08 16.34
N ALA A 11 -6.02 -11.05 15.57
CA ALA A 11 -7.39 -11.05 15.08
C ALA A 11 -8.43 -11.44 16.15
N ARG A 12 -8.03 -11.56 17.43
CA ARG A 12 -8.93 -11.83 18.56
C ARG A 12 -8.96 -10.76 19.66
N ALA A 13 -8.13 -9.72 19.61
CA ALA A 13 -8.23 -8.60 20.54
C ALA A 13 -7.56 -7.35 19.97
N ALA A 14 -8.37 -6.35 19.62
CA ALA A 14 -7.92 -5.00 19.33
C ALA A 14 -8.66 -4.04 20.26
N THR A 15 -7.96 -3.53 21.28
CA THR A 15 -8.18 -2.21 21.87
C THR A 15 -6.87 -1.74 22.50
N ASP A 16 -6.52 -0.49 22.23
CA ASP A 16 -5.55 0.35 22.94
C ASP A 16 -4.05 0.12 22.72
N TYR A 17 -3.56 0.59 21.56
CA TYR A 17 -2.20 1.14 21.46
C TYR A 17 -2.23 2.42 20.60
N ASN A 18 -2.76 3.51 21.18
CA ASN A 18 -2.46 4.87 20.75
C ASN A 18 -2.79 5.84 21.89
N ALA A 19 -1.90 5.91 22.89
CA ALA A 19 -1.81 7.05 23.79
C ALA A 19 -0.32 7.32 24.04
N VAL A 20 0.23 8.27 23.30
CA VAL A 20 1.51 8.89 23.62
C VAL A 20 1.20 9.99 24.65
N PRO A 21 1.77 9.97 25.87
CA PRO A 21 1.62 11.08 26.79
C PRO A 21 2.54 12.23 26.36
N SER A 22 1.95 13.36 25.97
CA SER A 22 2.66 14.63 25.86
C SER A 22 2.84 15.20 27.27
N ALA A 23 4.10 15.26 27.72
CA ALA A 23 4.49 15.95 28.93
C ALA A 23 5.14 17.29 28.56
N ALA A 24 4.50 18.40 28.93
CA ALA A 24 5.13 19.70 29.08
C ALA A 24 4.50 20.40 30.31
N PRO A 25 5.28 21.02 31.20
CA PRO A 25 4.79 21.52 32.48
C PRO A 25 4.32 22.98 32.43
N GLY A 26 3.28 23.26 33.23
CA GLY A 26 3.19 24.46 34.07
C GLY A 26 2.69 25.76 33.45
N SER A 27 1.40 26.07 33.63
CA SER A 27 0.99 27.42 34.06
C SER A 27 -0.48 27.49 34.50
N ARG A 28 -0.72 28.31 35.54
CA ARG A 28 -1.99 28.81 36.14
C ARG A 28 -2.60 27.92 37.23
N LEU A 29 -2.50 28.32 38.51
CA LEU A 29 -3.26 29.38 39.22
C LEU A 29 -4.75 29.01 39.44
N LEU A 30 -5.02 28.56 40.68
CA LEU A 30 -6.07 29.03 41.61
C LEU A 30 -7.48 29.32 41.05
N HIS A 31 -8.49 28.50 41.40
CA HIS A 31 -9.41 28.74 42.53
C HIS A 31 -10.67 27.84 42.46
N ASP A 32 -10.98 27.28 43.62
CA ASP A 32 -12.27 26.96 44.24
C ASP A 32 -13.27 25.91 43.72
N LEU A 33 -13.63 25.10 44.71
CA LEU A 33 -14.69 24.10 44.83
C LEU A 33 -15.99 24.73 45.38
N ALA A 34 -17.06 23.93 45.29
CA ALA A 34 -18.40 24.05 45.90
C ALA A 34 -19.46 24.65 44.94
N ALA A 35 -20.66 24.07 44.72
CA ALA A 35 -21.35 22.94 45.31
C ALA A 35 -22.52 22.50 44.39
N GLU A 36 -22.89 21.23 44.46
CA GLU A 36 -24.17 20.59 44.06
C GLU A 36 -25.35 21.05 44.98
N PRO A 37 -26.67 20.77 44.75
CA PRO A 37 -27.20 19.63 43.98
C PRO A 37 -28.50 19.80 43.14
N ALA A 38 -28.68 18.83 42.24
CA ALA A 38 -29.89 18.06 41.86
C ALA A 38 -31.22 18.74 41.44
N GLY A 39 -31.72 18.35 40.26
CA GLY A 39 -33.14 18.49 39.89
C GLY A 39 -33.49 18.29 38.41
N GLU A 40 -33.37 17.04 37.93
CA GLU A 40 -34.32 16.38 37.00
C GLU A 40 -34.61 17.00 35.60
N LEU A 41 -34.12 16.34 34.53
CA LEU A 41 -34.79 16.29 33.21
C LEU A 41 -34.23 15.14 32.34
N ALA A 42 -35.08 14.13 32.17
CA ALA A 42 -35.26 13.25 31.02
C ALA A 42 -34.02 12.70 30.28
N SER A 43 -33.74 11.43 30.55
CA SER A 43 -32.90 10.53 29.77
C SER A 43 -33.45 10.29 28.35
N ASN A 44 -32.76 10.78 27.33
CA ASN A 44 -32.84 10.26 25.96
C ASN A 44 -31.60 10.69 25.17
N THR A 45 -30.52 9.92 25.26
CA THR A 45 -29.40 9.99 24.31
C THR A 45 -28.96 8.59 23.92
N ALA A 46 -29.52 8.12 22.81
CA ALA A 46 -28.92 7.05 22.02
C ALA A 46 -27.55 7.56 21.54
N GLY A 47 -26.48 7.05 22.16
CA GLY A 47 -25.12 7.28 21.69
C GLY A 47 -24.88 6.60 20.33
N PRO A 48 -24.04 7.18 19.46
CA PRO A 48 -23.76 6.59 18.16
C PRO A 48 -22.99 5.28 18.37
N SER A 49 -23.56 4.18 17.91
CA SER A 49 -22.91 2.89 17.82
C SER A 49 -21.65 3.03 16.96
N THR A 50 -20.48 3.01 17.59
CA THR A 50 -19.19 2.85 16.93
C THR A 50 -19.13 1.45 16.32
N GLY A 51 -19.52 1.35 15.05
CA GLY A 51 -19.32 0.15 14.26
C GLY A 51 -17.83 -0.12 14.12
N SER A 52 -17.30 -1.03 14.95
CA SER A 52 -15.97 -1.58 14.77
C SER A 52 -15.95 -2.36 13.46
N VAL A 53 -15.19 -1.86 12.49
CA VAL A 53 -14.89 -2.62 11.26
C VAL A 53 -13.98 -3.77 11.67
N GLN A 54 -14.57 -4.92 11.98
CA GLN A 54 -13.85 -6.18 12.19
C GLN A 54 -13.16 -6.55 10.86
N GLN A 55 -11.84 -6.48 10.83
CA GLN A 55 -11.04 -7.03 9.74
C GLN A 55 -11.25 -8.56 9.68
N PRO A 56 -11.43 -9.17 8.50
CA PRO A 56 -11.69 -10.59 8.41
C PRO A 56 -10.50 -11.40 8.93
N VAL A 57 -10.76 -12.26 9.91
CA VAL A 57 -9.79 -13.17 10.52
C VAL A 57 -9.56 -14.35 9.57
N VAL A 58 -8.41 -14.43 8.91
CA VAL A 58 -8.09 -15.57 8.02
C VAL A 58 -7.48 -16.71 8.83
N SER A 59 -8.07 -17.91 8.74
CA SER A 59 -7.55 -19.08 9.44
C SER A 59 -6.19 -19.54 8.88
N ALA A 60 -5.34 -20.13 9.73
CA ALA A 60 -4.06 -20.71 9.30
C ALA A 60 -4.23 -21.73 8.16
N ARG A 61 -5.30 -22.53 8.21
CA ARG A 61 -5.66 -23.47 7.13
C ARG A 61 -5.99 -22.76 5.82
N THR A 62 -6.67 -21.62 5.87
CA THR A 62 -6.98 -20.81 4.68
C THR A 62 -5.71 -20.22 4.09
N LEU A 63 -4.81 -19.69 4.93
CA LEU A 63 -3.53 -19.14 4.49
C LEU A 63 -2.63 -20.23 3.88
N LEU A 64 -2.60 -21.42 4.49
CA LEU A 64 -1.85 -22.57 3.97
C LEU A 64 -2.41 -23.04 2.63
N LYS A 65 -3.73 -23.13 2.49
CA LYS A 65 -4.39 -23.43 1.20
C LYS A 65 -4.07 -22.37 0.15
N LEU A 66 -4.15 -21.08 0.48
CA LEU A 66 -3.83 -20.01 -0.47
C LEU A 66 -2.38 -20.10 -0.96
N THR A 67 -1.44 -20.20 -0.03
CA THR A 67 0.01 -20.23 -0.33
C THR A 67 0.47 -21.49 -1.06
N THR A 68 -0.26 -22.61 -0.91
CA THR A 68 -0.04 -23.86 -1.66
C THR A 68 -0.77 -23.88 -3.00
N SER A 69 -1.94 -23.24 -3.12
CA SER A 69 -2.73 -23.17 -4.37
C SER A 69 -2.24 -22.13 -5.37
N LEU A 70 -1.55 -21.08 -4.89
CA LEU A 70 -0.94 -20.08 -5.75
C LEU A 70 0.32 -20.68 -6.38
N SER A 71 0.19 -21.21 -7.61
CA SER A 71 1.37 -21.38 -8.46
C SER A 71 2.02 -20.01 -8.60
N ALA A 72 3.34 -19.91 -8.41
CA ALA A 72 4.04 -18.68 -8.73
C ALA A 72 3.73 -18.36 -10.21
N PRO A 73 3.24 -17.15 -10.53
CA PRO A 73 3.15 -16.72 -11.91
C PRO A 73 4.51 -16.97 -12.57
N PRO A 74 4.55 -17.47 -13.82
CA PRO A 74 5.82 -17.58 -14.53
C PRO A 74 6.50 -16.20 -14.48
N ASN A 75 7.77 -16.16 -14.06
CA ASN A 75 8.58 -14.96 -13.82
C ASN A 75 8.44 -14.28 -12.43
N GLN A 76 7.77 -14.89 -11.46
CA GLN A 76 7.98 -14.55 -10.04
C GLN A 76 8.95 -15.54 -9.40
N ASP A 77 9.93 -15.03 -8.65
CA ASP A 77 10.93 -15.84 -7.96
C ASP A 77 10.34 -16.68 -6.80
N GLY A 78 9.11 -16.34 -6.38
CA GLY A 78 8.33 -17.07 -5.39
C GLY A 78 8.80 -16.86 -3.95
N ALA A 79 9.77 -15.97 -3.69
CA ALA A 79 10.32 -15.76 -2.35
C ALA A 79 9.25 -15.29 -1.35
N GLU A 80 8.39 -14.36 -1.77
CA GLU A 80 7.28 -13.87 -0.94
C GLU A 80 6.27 -14.99 -0.63
N ARG A 81 5.90 -15.80 -1.62
CA ARG A 81 4.98 -16.91 -1.42
C ARG A 81 5.55 -17.93 -0.42
N ARG A 82 6.84 -18.26 -0.53
CA ARG A 82 7.53 -19.15 0.40
C ARG A 82 7.62 -18.58 1.81
N LEU A 83 7.87 -17.27 1.94
CA LEU A 83 7.83 -16.57 3.23
C LEU A 83 6.44 -16.72 3.88
N LEU A 84 5.38 -16.44 3.13
CA LEU A 84 4.01 -16.52 3.61
C LEU A 84 3.58 -17.95 3.93
N HIS A 85 4.03 -18.92 3.14
CA HIS A 85 3.83 -20.34 3.43
C HIS A 85 4.47 -20.73 4.76
N ALA A 86 5.71 -20.31 5.00
CA ALA A 86 6.38 -20.57 6.27
C ALA A 86 5.66 -19.90 7.46
N TYR A 87 5.15 -18.67 7.31
CA TYR A 87 4.29 -18.07 8.34
C TYR A 87 2.99 -18.87 8.57
N ALA A 88 2.39 -19.43 7.53
CA ALA A 88 1.20 -20.28 7.65
C ALA A 88 1.50 -21.58 8.39
N GLU A 89 2.67 -22.19 8.17
CA GLU A 89 3.12 -23.39 8.90
C GLU A 89 3.37 -23.08 10.39
N VAL A 90 3.98 -21.93 10.71
CA VAL A 90 4.11 -21.46 12.10
C VAL A 90 2.73 -21.28 12.74
N ALA A 91 1.80 -20.64 12.03
CA ALA A 91 0.43 -20.45 12.48
C ALA A 91 -0.33 -21.77 12.71
N ALA A 92 0.01 -22.82 11.96
CA ALA A 92 -0.54 -24.16 12.09
C ALA A 92 0.14 -25.01 13.18
N GLY A 93 1.23 -24.52 13.79
CA GLY A 93 2.02 -25.24 14.78
C GLY A 93 3.02 -26.24 14.18
N HIS A 94 3.18 -26.27 12.86
CA HIS A 94 4.11 -27.17 12.16
C HIS A 94 5.53 -26.59 12.14
N LEU A 95 6.17 -26.50 13.30
CA LEU A 95 7.47 -25.82 13.46
C LEU A 95 8.60 -26.45 12.64
N ASP A 96 8.63 -27.77 12.48
CA ASP A 96 9.66 -28.44 11.66
C ASP A 96 9.52 -28.11 10.17
N ALA A 97 8.29 -28.10 9.66
CA ALA A 97 8.01 -27.70 8.29
C ALA A 97 8.33 -26.21 8.07
N ALA A 98 7.90 -25.35 9.00
CA ALA A 98 8.23 -23.93 8.98
C ALA A 98 9.74 -23.68 8.98
N ARG A 99 10.49 -24.43 9.79
CA ARG A 99 11.94 -24.33 9.90
C ARG A 99 12.61 -24.72 8.59
N ALA A 100 12.25 -25.87 8.02
CA ALA A 100 12.81 -26.31 6.74
C ALA A 100 12.58 -25.27 5.63
N GLN A 101 11.37 -24.69 5.58
CA GLN A 101 11.03 -23.65 4.62
C GLN A 101 11.81 -22.35 4.85
N ALA A 102 11.91 -21.89 6.11
CA ALA A 102 12.63 -20.68 6.47
C ALA A 102 14.14 -20.80 6.21
N GLU A 103 14.74 -21.95 6.55
CA GLU A 103 16.14 -22.24 6.26
C GLU A 103 16.41 -22.25 4.76
N GLN A 104 15.55 -22.89 3.96
CA GLN A 104 15.71 -22.91 2.51
C GLN A 104 15.56 -21.50 1.94
N LEU A 105 14.58 -20.72 2.41
CA LEU A 105 14.38 -19.34 1.94
C LEU A 105 15.59 -18.44 2.28
N ALA A 106 16.13 -18.56 3.49
CA ALA A 106 17.30 -17.82 3.94
C ALA A 106 18.57 -18.20 3.16
N ARG A 107 18.71 -19.47 2.75
CA ARG A 107 19.80 -19.94 1.89
C ARG A 107 19.68 -19.40 0.46
N ASP A 108 18.49 -19.46 -0.13
CA ASP A 108 18.25 -19.03 -1.51
C ASP A 108 18.29 -17.49 -1.64
N TYR A 109 17.88 -16.77 -0.58
CA TYR A 109 17.82 -15.31 -0.52
C TYR A 109 18.57 -14.77 0.70
N PRO A 110 19.93 -14.80 0.71
CA PRO A 110 20.73 -14.41 1.88
C PRO A 110 20.51 -12.94 2.28
N HIS A 111 20.15 -12.08 1.33
CA HIS A 111 19.89 -10.65 1.54
C HIS A 111 18.42 -10.33 1.85
N PHE A 112 17.58 -11.34 2.09
CA PHE A 112 16.20 -11.14 2.52
C PHE A 112 16.12 -11.10 4.04
N SER A 113 16.32 -9.92 4.63
CA SER A 113 16.35 -9.73 6.09
C SER A 113 15.11 -10.28 6.81
N LEU A 114 13.93 -10.20 6.18
CA LEU A 114 12.71 -10.75 6.75
C LEU A 114 12.71 -12.28 6.79
N ALA A 115 13.30 -12.96 5.81
CA ALA A 115 13.49 -14.41 5.84
C ALA A 115 14.46 -14.82 6.96
N GLN A 116 15.53 -14.04 7.18
CA GLN A 116 16.46 -14.27 8.28
C GLN A 116 15.79 -14.08 9.65
N LEU A 117 14.93 -13.05 9.79
CA LEU A 117 14.14 -12.83 11.00
C LEU A 117 13.20 -14.00 11.27
N LEU A 118 12.46 -14.46 10.25
CA LEU A 118 11.58 -15.62 10.35
C LEU A 118 12.34 -16.87 10.80
N LEU A 119 13.51 -17.15 10.22
CA LEU A 119 14.33 -18.29 10.61
C LEU A 119 14.71 -18.21 12.11
N GLY A 120 15.15 -17.03 12.57
CA GLY A 120 15.44 -16.79 13.99
C GLY A 120 14.24 -17.03 14.90
N ASP A 121 13.07 -16.50 14.52
CA ASP A 121 11.82 -16.67 15.27
C ASP A 121 11.40 -18.15 15.36
N VAL A 122 11.52 -18.90 14.25
CA VAL A 122 11.20 -20.34 14.20
C VAL A 122 12.18 -21.15 15.04
N MET A 123 13.49 -20.88 14.93
CA MET A 123 14.51 -21.58 15.73
C MET A 123 14.30 -21.34 17.22
N GLN A 124 13.94 -20.11 17.62
CA GLN A 124 13.63 -19.78 19.01
C GLN A 124 12.39 -20.53 19.50
N ALA A 125 11.34 -20.61 18.67
CA ALA A 125 10.14 -21.38 18.98
C ALA A 125 10.44 -22.90 19.12
N SER A 126 11.23 -23.48 18.22
CA SER A 126 11.63 -24.89 18.25
C SER A 126 12.52 -25.24 19.45
N ALA A 127 13.35 -24.31 19.94
CA ALA A 127 14.24 -24.54 21.07
C ALA A 127 13.50 -24.62 22.42
N GLY A 128 12.18 -24.35 22.45
CA GLY A 128 11.37 -24.39 23.66
C GLY A 128 11.92 -23.49 24.77
N ASN A 129 12.68 -22.46 24.42
CA ASN A 129 13.44 -21.66 25.37
C ASN A 129 12.68 -20.35 25.70
N PRO A 130 11.97 -20.29 26.84
CA PRO A 130 11.31 -19.08 27.32
C PRO A 130 12.29 -18.11 28.01
N ALA A 131 13.59 -18.08 27.73
CA ALA A 131 14.59 -17.25 28.44
C ALA A 131 14.41 -15.70 28.32
N GLY A 132 13.20 -15.22 28.02
CA GLY A 132 12.73 -13.89 28.42
C GLY A 132 11.92 -13.86 29.72
N PHE A 133 11.65 -15.00 30.38
CA PHE A 133 10.78 -15.07 31.56
C PHE A 133 11.50 -14.84 32.90
N ALA A 134 12.83 -14.92 32.95
CA ALA A 134 13.63 -14.70 34.17
C ALA A 134 14.89 -13.84 33.92
N ALA A 135 14.92 -13.07 32.83
CA ALA A 135 15.97 -12.08 32.64
C ALA A 135 15.63 -10.83 33.48
N ALA A 136 16.58 -10.41 34.32
CA ALA A 136 16.54 -9.14 35.01
C ALA A 136 16.16 -8.00 34.03
N PRO A 137 15.48 -6.93 34.50
CA PRO A 137 15.14 -5.79 33.64
C PRO A 137 16.40 -5.35 32.90
N PRO A 138 16.35 -5.18 31.56
CA PRO A 138 17.54 -4.82 30.82
C PRO A 138 18.05 -3.48 31.39
N PRO A 139 19.38 -3.32 31.59
CA PRO A 139 19.95 -2.00 31.77
C PRO A 139 19.55 -1.11 30.58
N ALA A 140 19.63 0.21 30.74
CA ALA A 140 19.36 1.15 29.64
C ALA A 140 20.00 0.63 28.35
N LEU A 141 19.17 0.39 27.32
CA LEU A 141 19.62 -0.23 26.09
C LEU A 141 20.80 0.58 25.53
N SER A 142 21.90 -0.09 25.20
CA SER A 142 22.97 0.57 24.46
C SER A 142 22.41 1.08 23.12
N GLU A 143 23.03 2.12 22.55
CA GLU A 143 22.59 2.66 21.24
C GLU A 143 22.51 1.57 20.17
N GLN A 144 23.42 0.60 20.19
CA GLN A 144 23.40 -0.54 19.28
C GLN A 144 22.18 -1.45 19.50
N GLN A 145 21.81 -1.74 20.75
CA GLN A 145 20.63 -2.54 21.06
C GLN A 145 19.35 -1.82 20.65
N ALA A 146 19.29 -0.50 20.84
CA ALA A 146 18.16 0.32 20.41
C ALA A 146 18.01 0.30 18.88
N GLN A 147 19.10 0.42 18.12
CA GLN A 147 19.10 0.33 16.66
C GLN A 147 18.67 -1.05 16.15
N GLN A 148 19.18 -2.12 16.77
CA GLN A 148 18.77 -3.50 16.46
C GLN A 148 17.28 -3.71 16.71
N HIS A 149 16.77 -3.22 17.84
CA HIS A 149 15.35 -3.31 18.18
C HIS A 149 14.49 -2.54 17.15
N ALA A 150 14.87 -1.31 16.80
CA ALA A 150 14.19 -0.54 15.76
C ALA A 150 14.15 -1.29 14.43
N ARG A 151 15.28 -1.89 14.01
CA ARG A 151 15.36 -2.67 12.78
C ARG A 151 14.40 -3.87 12.79
N VAL A 152 14.29 -4.58 13.91
CA VAL A 152 13.32 -5.68 14.04
C VAL A 152 11.88 -5.17 13.91
N LEU A 153 11.55 -4.01 14.46
CA LEU A 153 10.21 -3.42 14.32
C LEU A 153 9.89 -3.07 12.86
N GLU A 154 10.84 -2.53 12.11
CA GLU A 154 10.65 -2.24 10.67
C GLU A 154 10.39 -3.52 9.87
N LEU A 155 11.14 -4.59 10.14
CA LEU A 155 10.94 -5.89 9.48
C LEU A 155 9.60 -6.51 9.85
N ARG A 156 9.13 -6.33 11.08
CA ARG A 156 7.77 -6.72 11.49
C ARG A 156 6.70 -5.92 10.73
N ALA A 157 6.92 -4.64 10.49
CA ALA A 157 6.02 -3.84 9.66
C ALA A 157 5.98 -4.35 8.22
N GLU A 158 7.12 -4.76 7.64
CA GLU A 158 7.16 -5.46 6.35
C GLU A 158 6.34 -6.76 6.37
N ALA A 159 6.54 -7.61 7.39
CA ALA A 159 5.79 -8.85 7.55
C ALA A 159 4.28 -8.61 7.56
N LEU A 160 3.82 -7.65 8.38
CA LEU A 160 2.42 -7.26 8.51
C LEU A 160 1.85 -6.77 7.17
N ALA A 161 2.56 -5.91 6.46
CA ALA A 161 2.12 -5.41 5.16
C ALA A 161 1.95 -6.54 4.13
N ARG A 162 2.91 -7.47 4.10
CA ARG A 162 2.85 -8.63 3.19
C ARG A 162 1.71 -9.57 3.53
N LEU A 163 1.53 -9.90 4.82
CA LEU A 163 0.44 -10.75 5.31
C LEU A 163 -0.93 -10.13 5.04
N ALA A 164 -1.11 -8.84 5.33
CA ALA A 164 -2.40 -8.16 5.18
C ALA A 164 -2.95 -8.24 3.74
N ALA A 165 -2.06 -8.14 2.75
CA ALA A 165 -2.44 -8.29 1.34
C ALA A 165 -2.86 -9.73 0.96
N TYR A 166 -2.35 -10.73 1.68
CA TYR A 166 -2.68 -12.13 1.46
C TYR A 166 -3.91 -12.60 2.23
N THR A 167 -4.18 -11.99 3.39
CA THR A 167 -5.39 -12.26 4.17
C THR A 167 -6.60 -11.51 3.63
N ALA A 168 -6.39 -10.40 2.93
CA ALA A 168 -7.44 -9.66 2.25
C ALA A 168 -7.09 -9.44 0.77
N PRO A 169 -6.97 -10.51 -0.05
CA PRO A 169 -6.66 -10.38 -1.45
C PRO A 169 -7.82 -9.71 -2.20
N PRO A 170 -7.55 -9.09 -3.37
CA PRO A 170 -8.60 -8.63 -4.26
C PRO A 170 -9.58 -9.77 -4.58
N PRO A 171 -10.90 -9.54 -4.59
CA PRO A 171 -11.85 -10.57 -5.00
C PRO A 171 -11.52 -11.07 -6.41
N THR A 172 -11.78 -12.36 -6.68
CA THR A 172 -11.49 -12.96 -7.98
C THR A 172 -12.22 -12.22 -9.10
N GLY A 173 -11.47 -11.80 -10.13
CA GLY A 173 -12.00 -11.03 -11.25
C GLY A 173 -12.35 -9.58 -10.92
N ALA A 174 -12.02 -9.08 -9.73
CA ALA A 174 -12.25 -7.69 -9.39
C ALA A 174 -11.34 -6.74 -10.16
N ILE A 175 -11.88 -5.58 -10.49
CA ILE A 175 -11.20 -4.53 -11.25
C ILE A 175 -11.06 -3.31 -10.34
N ALA A 176 -9.90 -2.65 -10.38
CA ALA A 176 -9.69 -1.42 -9.65
C ALA A 176 -10.61 -0.31 -10.21
N ALA A 177 -11.36 0.34 -9.33
CA ALA A 177 -12.31 1.40 -9.71
C ALA A 177 -11.65 2.57 -10.45
N ASN A 178 -10.35 2.79 -10.23
CA ASN A 178 -9.58 3.83 -10.90
C ASN A 178 -9.34 3.55 -12.40
N LEU A 179 -9.43 2.29 -12.85
CA LEU A 179 -9.26 1.92 -14.25
C LEU A 179 -10.58 2.02 -14.99
N VAL A 180 -11.02 3.23 -15.36
CA VAL A 180 -12.32 3.43 -16.03
C VAL A 180 -12.32 2.86 -17.45
N ALA A 181 -11.33 3.21 -18.24
CA ALA A 181 -11.09 2.71 -19.57
C ALA A 181 -9.60 2.85 -19.88
N LEU A 182 -9.04 1.87 -20.59
CA LEU A 182 -7.73 1.97 -21.19
C LEU A 182 -7.92 2.17 -22.70
N ALA A 183 -7.01 2.91 -23.33
CA ALA A 183 -7.05 3.07 -24.78
C ALA A 183 -6.77 1.72 -25.47
N PRO A 184 -7.25 1.49 -26.70
CA PRO A 184 -7.10 0.20 -27.38
C PRO A 184 -5.65 -0.28 -27.54
N ASP A 185 -4.71 0.66 -27.66
CA ASP A 185 -3.26 0.45 -27.80
C ASP A 185 -2.55 0.22 -26.44
N VAL A 186 -3.21 0.51 -25.33
CA VAL A 186 -2.66 0.30 -23.98
C VAL A 186 -2.89 -1.15 -23.55
N GLN A 187 -1.83 -1.95 -23.60
CA GLN A 187 -1.90 -3.38 -23.28
C GLN A 187 -1.92 -3.66 -21.78
N ARG A 188 -1.25 -2.84 -20.96
CA ARG A 188 -1.13 -3.05 -19.52
C ARG A 188 -1.27 -1.75 -18.75
N ALA A 189 -1.71 -1.86 -17.49
CA ALA A 189 -1.82 -0.75 -16.56
C ALA A 189 -1.33 -1.17 -15.17
N ILE A 190 -0.75 -0.23 -14.43
CA ILE A 190 -0.32 -0.45 -13.05
C ILE A 190 -1.24 0.32 -12.11
N VAL A 191 -1.65 -0.33 -11.01
CA VAL A 191 -2.35 0.33 -9.89
C VAL A 191 -1.58 0.09 -8.60
N VAL A 192 -1.29 1.15 -7.87
CA VAL A 192 -0.52 1.13 -6.62
C VAL A 192 -1.44 1.51 -5.46
N ASP A 193 -1.58 0.62 -4.48
CA ASP A 193 -2.25 0.83 -3.19
C ASP A 193 -1.19 1.13 -2.13
N THR A 194 -1.03 2.41 -1.81
CA THR A 194 -0.01 2.89 -0.85
C THR A 194 -0.33 2.55 0.60
N ALA A 195 -1.59 2.29 0.96
CA ALA A 195 -1.93 1.82 2.29
C ALA A 195 -1.62 0.33 2.48
N ARG A 196 -1.65 -0.46 1.39
CA ARG A 196 -1.34 -1.90 1.43
C ARG A 196 0.09 -2.25 1.06
N SER A 197 0.91 -1.29 0.64
CA SER A 197 2.24 -1.57 0.06
C SER A 197 2.16 -2.59 -1.07
N ARG A 198 1.10 -2.49 -1.89
CA ARG A 198 0.88 -3.38 -3.04
C ARG A 198 0.76 -2.66 -4.36
N LEU A 199 1.48 -3.19 -5.35
CA LEU A 199 1.39 -2.83 -6.75
C LEU A 199 0.68 -3.97 -7.49
N TYR A 200 -0.32 -3.64 -8.30
CA TYR A 200 -1.10 -4.56 -9.10
C TYR A 200 -0.86 -4.27 -10.58
N LEU A 201 -0.50 -5.30 -11.35
CA LEU A 201 -0.38 -5.25 -12.79
C LEU A 201 -1.65 -5.79 -13.42
N PHE A 202 -2.26 -4.99 -14.30
CA PHE A 202 -3.42 -5.37 -15.07
C PHE A 202 -3.04 -5.52 -16.54
N GLU A 203 -3.58 -6.55 -17.17
CA GLU A 203 -3.56 -6.75 -18.61
C GLU A 203 -4.93 -6.37 -19.19
N GLN A 204 -4.94 -5.61 -20.29
CA GLN A 204 -6.16 -5.35 -21.04
C GLN A 204 -6.46 -6.54 -21.95
N ARG A 205 -7.54 -7.29 -21.65
CA ARG A 205 -8.05 -8.36 -22.51
C ARG A 205 -9.43 -8.00 -23.03
N ASN A 206 -9.55 -7.81 -24.35
CA ASN A 206 -10.81 -7.42 -25.01
C ASN A 206 -11.45 -6.16 -24.39
N GLY A 207 -10.63 -5.17 -24.03
CA GLY A 207 -11.08 -3.92 -23.40
C GLY A 207 -11.45 -4.04 -21.91
N VAL A 208 -11.24 -5.21 -21.28
CA VAL A 208 -11.48 -5.44 -19.85
C VAL A 208 -10.15 -5.63 -19.14
N PRO A 209 -9.83 -4.80 -18.12
CA PRO A 209 -8.64 -5.01 -17.29
C PRO A 209 -8.76 -6.30 -16.47
N GLN A 210 -7.78 -7.18 -16.59
CA GLN A 210 -7.66 -8.40 -15.78
C GLN A 210 -6.41 -8.32 -14.91
N LEU A 211 -6.55 -8.63 -13.62
CA LEU A 211 -5.42 -8.66 -12.70
C LEU A 211 -4.47 -9.81 -13.10
N GLU A 212 -3.24 -9.45 -13.47
CA GLU A 212 -2.21 -10.39 -13.95
C GLU A 212 -1.24 -10.75 -12.82
N ALA A 213 -0.79 -9.75 -12.04
CA ALA A 213 0.18 -9.95 -10.98
C ALA A 213 0.03 -8.93 -9.85
N SER A 214 0.56 -9.29 -8.68
CA SER A 214 0.70 -8.39 -7.52
C SER A 214 2.11 -8.45 -6.95
N TYR A 215 2.63 -7.30 -6.54
CA TYR A 215 3.98 -7.15 -6.01
C TYR A 215 3.95 -6.34 -4.71
N TYR A 216 4.80 -6.73 -3.76
CA TYR A 216 5.09 -5.88 -2.60
C TYR A 216 6.01 -4.73 -3.03
N PHE A 217 5.83 -3.55 -2.43
CA PHE A 217 6.74 -2.43 -2.65
C PHE A 217 6.95 -1.59 -1.39
N SER A 218 8.08 -0.88 -1.34
CA SER A 218 8.38 0.16 -0.37
C SER A 218 8.15 1.54 -0.98
N GLN A 219 7.64 2.47 -0.18
CA GLN A 219 7.24 3.81 -0.61
C GLN A 219 7.97 4.90 0.20
N GLY A 220 7.61 6.15 -0.07
CA GLY A 220 8.11 7.32 0.65
C GLY A 220 8.08 7.12 2.15
N LYS A 221 9.16 7.46 2.85
CA LYS A 221 9.29 7.31 4.31
C LYS A 221 8.23 8.10 5.08
N PHE A 222 7.69 9.16 4.48
CA PHE A 222 6.57 9.95 5.03
C PHE A 222 5.22 9.64 4.36
N GLY A 223 5.12 8.47 3.72
CA GLY A 223 3.88 7.96 3.11
C GLY A 223 3.60 8.54 1.73
N ALA A 224 2.33 8.80 1.45
CA ALA A 224 1.85 9.23 0.15
C ALA A 224 1.20 10.63 0.17
N GLY A 225 1.18 11.28 -0.99
CA GLY A 225 0.70 12.66 -1.18
C GLY A 225 1.86 13.63 -1.32
N LYS A 226 2.76 13.35 -2.27
CA LYS A 226 3.85 14.25 -2.63
C LYS A 226 3.31 15.56 -3.19
N THR A 227 3.83 16.69 -2.68
CA THR A 227 3.52 18.03 -3.21
C THR A 227 4.77 18.90 -3.33
N GLN A 228 5.87 18.56 -2.63
CA GLN A 228 7.08 19.39 -2.60
C GLN A 228 8.35 18.58 -2.86
N ILE A 229 9.37 19.23 -3.41
CA ILE A 229 10.72 18.64 -3.46
C ILE A 229 11.21 18.32 -2.02
N GLY A 230 11.78 17.14 -1.83
CA GLY A 230 12.33 16.73 -0.53
C GLY A 230 11.32 16.36 0.56
N ASP A 231 10.01 16.36 0.29
CA ASP A 231 8.98 15.97 1.27
C ASP A 231 8.90 14.46 1.59
N MET A 232 9.71 13.66 0.88
CA MET A 232 9.89 12.21 0.99
C MET A 232 8.59 11.40 0.98
N LYS A 233 7.61 11.89 0.22
CA LYS A 233 6.33 11.22 -0.04
C LYS A 233 6.28 10.67 -1.45
N THR A 234 5.53 9.59 -1.63
CA THR A 234 5.15 9.07 -2.95
C THR A 234 3.95 9.86 -3.49
N PRO A 235 3.95 10.31 -4.75
CA PRO A 235 2.83 11.09 -5.28
C PRO A 235 1.54 10.28 -5.39
N LEU A 236 0.40 10.96 -5.42
CA LEU A 236 -0.91 10.37 -5.68
C LEU A 236 -1.45 10.94 -6.98
N GLY A 237 -1.96 10.09 -7.87
CA GLY A 237 -2.45 10.53 -9.16
C GLY A 237 -2.24 9.48 -10.26
N ILE A 238 -2.41 9.92 -11.50
CA ILE A 238 -2.21 9.11 -12.70
C ILE A 238 -0.93 9.58 -13.39
N TYR A 239 -0.01 8.64 -13.58
CA TYR A 239 1.29 8.86 -14.20
C TYR A 239 1.47 7.94 -15.39
N PHE A 240 2.49 8.20 -16.19
CA PHE A 240 2.88 7.35 -17.31
C PHE A 240 4.36 6.99 -17.20
N ILE A 241 4.67 5.75 -17.57
CA ILE A 241 6.07 5.32 -17.71
C ILE A 241 6.68 6.06 -18.90
N THR A 242 7.70 6.88 -18.65
CA THR A 242 8.38 7.64 -19.70
C THR A 242 9.57 6.90 -20.29
N ARG A 243 10.34 6.19 -19.45
CA ARG A 243 11.54 5.45 -19.89
C ARG A 243 11.73 4.18 -19.08
N LYS A 244 12.43 3.22 -19.69
CA LYS A 244 12.97 2.01 -19.07
C LYS A 244 14.49 2.14 -19.04
N ILE A 245 15.09 1.94 -17.87
CA ILE A 245 16.53 2.04 -17.68
C ILE A 245 17.01 0.70 -17.11
N GLY A 246 17.97 0.06 -17.79
CA GLY A 246 18.57 -1.19 -17.33
C GLY A 246 19.66 -0.97 -16.29
N ALA A 247 19.99 -2.02 -15.53
CA ALA A 247 20.98 -1.96 -14.44
C ALA A 247 22.31 -1.29 -14.82
N LYS A 248 22.83 -1.52 -16.03
CA LYS A 248 24.12 -0.98 -16.49
C LYS A 248 24.19 0.55 -16.54
N ASP A 249 23.04 1.20 -16.71
CA ASP A 249 22.92 2.65 -16.86
C ASP A 249 22.41 3.31 -15.56
N LEU A 250 22.32 2.53 -14.47
CA LEU A 250 21.80 2.96 -13.17
C LEU A 250 22.89 2.95 -12.10
N LYS A 251 22.77 3.88 -11.15
CA LYS A 251 23.52 3.79 -9.90
C LYS A 251 23.06 2.54 -9.12
N PRO A 252 23.95 1.89 -8.33
CA PRO A 252 23.62 0.68 -7.59
C PRO A 252 22.36 0.79 -6.72
N LEU A 253 22.06 1.98 -6.18
CA LEU A 253 20.86 2.24 -5.37
C LEU A 253 19.54 1.82 -6.03
N TYR A 254 19.46 1.90 -7.37
CA TYR A 254 18.25 1.61 -8.14
C TYR A 254 18.10 0.13 -8.53
N GLY A 255 19.10 -0.69 -8.19
CA GLY A 255 19.04 -2.14 -8.40
C GLY A 255 19.09 -2.55 -9.87
N ALA A 256 18.32 -3.59 -10.19
CA ALA A 256 18.37 -4.27 -11.49
C ALA A 256 17.70 -3.49 -12.64
N GLY A 257 16.95 -2.43 -12.34
CA GLY A 257 16.27 -1.64 -13.35
C GLY A 257 15.33 -0.58 -12.77
N ALA A 258 14.90 0.34 -13.63
CA ALA A 258 14.00 1.41 -13.28
C ALA A 258 13.03 1.78 -14.41
N LEU A 259 11.79 2.11 -14.02
CA LEU A 259 10.75 2.71 -14.85
C LEU A 259 10.54 4.14 -14.34
N THR A 260 10.83 5.14 -15.17
CA THR A 260 10.68 6.54 -14.77
C THR A 260 9.25 7.01 -14.97
N LEU A 261 8.69 7.76 -14.02
CA LEU A 261 7.37 8.38 -14.16
C LEU A 261 7.46 9.83 -14.64
N ASN A 262 6.39 10.34 -15.23
CA ASN A 262 6.25 11.74 -15.61
C ASN A 262 5.84 12.67 -14.45
N TYR A 263 6.20 12.36 -13.20
CA TYR A 263 5.95 13.26 -12.07
C TYR A 263 6.96 14.44 -12.05
N PRO A 264 6.54 15.69 -11.82
CA PRO A 264 5.14 16.14 -11.78
C PRO A 264 4.54 16.18 -13.19
N ASN A 265 3.33 15.64 -13.34
CA ASN A 265 2.60 15.71 -14.60
C ASN A 265 1.95 17.11 -14.77
N GLU A 266 1.22 17.36 -15.85
CA GLU A 266 0.61 18.69 -16.07
C GLU A 266 -0.40 19.07 -14.98
N TRP A 267 -1.15 18.11 -14.45
CA TRP A 267 -2.06 18.34 -13.32
C TRP A 267 -1.30 18.73 -12.05
N ASP A 268 -0.23 18.01 -11.72
CA ASP A 268 0.63 18.32 -10.58
C ASP A 268 1.20 19.74 -10.70
N LYS A 269 1.67 20.14 -11.88
CA LYS A 269 2.20 21.49 -12.12
C LYS A 269 1.13 22.56 -11.93
N GLN A 270 -0.09 22.33 -12.43
CA GLN A 270 -1.23 23.25 -12.22
C GLN A 270 -1.59 23.39 -10.74
N GLN A 271 -1.43 22.34 -9.95
CA GLN A 271 -1.62 22.36 -8.49
C GLN A 271 -0.39 22.93 -7.73
N GLY A 272 0.64 23.40 -8.43
CA GLY A 272 1.86 23.94 -7.83
C GLY A 272 2.76 22.88 -7.18
N HIS A 273 2.57 21.60 -7.50
CA HIS A 273 3.43 20.53 -7.00
C HIS A 273 4.83 20.63 -7.62
N THR A 274 5.85 20.37 -6.80
CA THR A 274 7.27 20.41 -7.21
C THR A 274 7.99 19.08 -6.99
N GLY A 275 9.25 19.01 -7.41
CA GLY A 275 10.10 17.82 -7.34
C GLY A 275 10.25 17.12 -8.68
N PHE A 276 10.91 15.98 -8.67
CA PHE A 276 11.23 15.16 -9.85
C PHE A 276 11.69 13.77 -9.40
N GLY A 277 11.99 12.88 -10.35
CA GLY A 277 12.73 11.65 -10.06
C GLY A 277 11.94 10.57 -9.34
N VAL A 278 10.61 10.53 -9.49
CA VAL A 278 9.78 9.46 -8.95
C VAL A 278 9.80 8.27 -9.90
N TRP A 279 10.42 7.17 -9.49
CA TRP A 279 10.60 5.97 -10.31
C TRP A 279 9.99 4.74 -9.64
N LEU A 280 9.68 3.72 -10.45
CA LEU A 280 9.51 2.35 -9.99
C LEU A 280 10.84 1.63 -10.23
N HIS A 281 11.55 1.22 -9.18
CA HIS A 281 12.90 0.67 -9.33
C HIS A 281 13.17 -0.50 -8.38
N GLY A 282 14.29 -1.19 -8.60
CA GLY A 282 14.73 -2.33 -7.79
C GLY A 282 15.42 -1.94 -6.48
N THR A 283 15.95 -2.93 -5.77
CA THR A 283 16.70 -2.71 -4.53
C THR A 283 18.22 -2.66 -4.76
N PRO A 284 18.97 -1.94 -3.90
CA PRO A 284 20.43 -1.96 -3.98
C PRO A 284 21.01 -3.37 -3.80
N PRO A 285 22.25 -3.60 -4.29
CA PRO A 285 22.99 -4.81 -3.96
C PRO A 285 23.02 -5.06 -2.45
N GLY A 286 22.92 -6.33 -2.06
CA GLY A 286 22.89 -6.70 -0.64
C GLY A 286 21.53 -6.54 0.05
N SER A 287 20.47 -6.19 -0.68
CA SER A 287 19.09 -6.11 -0.17
C SER A 287 18.11 -6.75 -1.14
N TYR A 288 17.29 -7.69 -0.68
CA TYR A 288 16.20 -8.27 -1.47
C TYR A 288 14.98 -7.34 -1.54
N ALA A 289 14.61 -6.76 -0.40
CA ALA A 289 13.45 -5.89 -0.25
C ALA A 289 13.72 -4.78 0.76
N ARG A 290 12.96 -3.69 0.66
CA ARG A 290 12.96 -2.60 1.64
C ARG A 290 11.69 -2.64 2.48
N VAL A 291 11.80 -2.18 3.72
CA VAL A 291 10.66 -2.03 4.64
C VAL A 291 9.66 -1.00 4.11
N PRO A 292 8.37 -1.03 4.50
CA PRO A 292 7.29 -0.35 3.75
C PRO A 292 7.48 1.15 3.53
N LEU A 293 8.04 1.86 4.51
CA LEU A 293 8.22 3.32 4.49
C LEU A 293 9.73 3.66 4.53
N ALA A 294 10.43 3.53 3.41
CA ALA A 294 11.88 3.68 3.40
C ALA A 294 12.43 4.55 2.25
N SER A 295 11.67 4.75 1.17
CA SER A 295 12.15 5.51 0.01
C SER A 295 12.03 7.02 0.22
N ASP A 296 12.66 7.79 -0.66
CA ASP A 296 12.50 9.25 -0.69
C ASP A 296 11.32 9.68 -1.60
N GLY A 297 10.44 8.74 -1.96
CA GLY A 297 9.24 8.96 -2.76
C GLY A 297 9.06 7.99 -3.93
N CYS A 298 10.08 7.22 -4.28
CA CYS A 298 10.00 6.16 -5.29
C CYS A 298 9.16 4.95 -4.83
N VAL A 299 8.68 4.18 -5.79
CA VAL A 299 8.07 2.86 -5.58
C VAL A 299 9.16 1.81 -5.76
N VAL A 300 9.61 1.20 -4.67
CA VAL A 300 10.78 0.30 -4.69
C VAL A 300 10.34 -1.15 -4.57
N LEU A 301 10.64 -1.96 -5.59
CA LEU A 301 10.34 -3.38 -5.66
C LEU A 301 11.61 -4.21 -5.43
N SER A 302 11.45 -5.52 -5.25
CA SER A 302 12.60 -6.45 -5.33
C SER A 302 13.18 -6.44 -6.75
N ASN A 303 14.46 -6.82 -6.88
CA ASN A 303 15.10 -6.89 -8.20
C ASN A 303 14.40 -7.88 -9.17
N PRO A 304 13.99 -9.09 -8.75
CA PRO A 304 13.18 -9.96 -9.60
C PRO A 304 11.84 -9.33 -10.01
N ASP A 305 11.15 -8.67 -9.07
CA ASP A 305 9.84 -8.06 -9.34
C ASP A 305 9.93 -6.88 -10.31
N VAL A 306 10.93 -5.99 -10.17
CA VAL A 306 11.10 -4.88 -11.11
C VAL A 306 11.48 -5.37 -12.50
N LEU A 307 12.28 -6.42 -12.61
CA LEU A 307 12.63 -7.02 -13.90
C LEU A 307 11.40 -7.64 -14.57
N SER A 308 10.58 -8.36 -13.81
CA SER A 308 9.31 -8.90 -14.30
C SER A 308 8.37 -7.78 -14.76
N LEU A 309 8.23 -6.73 -13.95
CA LEU A 309 7.41 -5.57 -14.30
C LEU A 309 7.91 -4.90 -15.58
N MET A 310 9.22 -4.66 -15.68
CA MET A 310 9.86 -4.09 -16.86
C MET A 310 9.66 -4.97 -18.10
N ALA A 311 9.82 -6.29 -18.03
CA ALA A 311 9.59 -7.16 -19.18
C ALA A 311 8.16 -7.02 -19.72
N ASN A 312 7.21 -6.74 -18.83
CA ASN A 312 5.80 -6.70 -19.15
C ASN A 312 5.28 -5.30 -19.54
N THR A 313 5.91 -4.21 -19.11
CA THR A 313 5.37 -2.86 -19.37
C THR A 313 6.14 -2.14 -20.48
N PRO A 314 5.48 -1.78 -21.61
CA PRO A 314 6.07 -0.88 -22.60
C PRO A 314 6.20 0.55 -22.03
N ALA A 315 7.26 1.26 -22.45
CA ALA A 315 7.41 2.68 -22.13
C ALA A 315 6.47 3.53 -23.02
N GLY A 316 6.11 4.72 -22.56
CA GLY A 316 5.35 5.72 -23.30
C GLY A 316 3.83 5.63 -23.10
N SER A 317 3.27 4.43 -23.06
CA SER A 317 1.81 4.23 -23.04
C SER A 317 1.25 3.61 -21.76
N THR A 318 2.09 3.00 -20.92
CA THR A 318 1.60 2.31 -19.71
C THR A 318 1.22 3.31 -18.61
N PRO A 319 -0.06 3.41 -18.21
CA PRO A 319 -0.47 4.24 -17.08
C PRO A 319 -0.12 3.57 -15.74
N VAL A 320 0.22 4.41 -14.77
CA VAL A 320 0.51 4.06 -13.39
C VAL A 320 -0.38 4.91 -12.49
N VAL A 321 -1.41 4.28 -11.91
CA VAL A 321 -2.30 4.92 -10.96
C VAL A 321 -1.75 4.72 -9.56
N ILE A 322 -1.45 5.78 -8.82
CA ILE A 322 -1.02 5.71 -7.43
C ILE A 322 -2.13 6.29 -6.54
N THR A 323 -2.72 5.43 -5.69
CA THR A 323 -3.83 5.78 -4.80
C THR A 323 -3.52 5.41 -3.35
N ARG A 324 -4.25 6.02 -2.40
CA ARG A 324 -4.19 5.63 -0.99
C ARG A 324 -4.77 4.25 -0.77
N HIS A 325 -5.94 4.01 -1.35
CA HIS A 325 -6.66 2.74 -1.26
C HIS A 325 -7.23 2.38 -2.62
N VAL A 326 -7.15 1.12 -2.99
CA VAL A 326 -7.86 0.60 -4.15
C VAL A 326 -9.26 0.16 -3.74
N GLN A 327 -10.26 0.71 -4.42
CA GLN A 327 -11.62 0.20 -4.40
C GLN A 327 -11.76 -0.88 -5.47
N TRP A 328 -12.23 -2.06 -5.07
CA TRP A 328 -12.42 -3.21 -5.94
C TRP A 328 -13.88 -3.28 -6.40
N LEU A 329 -14.08 -3.42 -7.70
CA LEU A 329 -15.40 -3.56 -8.32
C LEU A 329 -15.53 -4.95 -8.94
N SER A 330 -16.71 -5.56 -8.84
CA SER A 330 -17.07 -6.69 -9.70
C SER A 330 -17.13 -6.26 -11.17
N PRO A 331 -17.00 -7.19 -12.14
CA PRO A 331 -17.06 -6.86 -13.57
C PRO A 331 -18.33 -6.09 -13.97
N SER A 332 -19.49 -6.42 -13.39
CA SER A 332 -20.75 -5.73 -13.66
C SER A 332 -20.78 -4.31 -13.10
N GLN A 333 -20.30 -4.11 -11.87
CA GLN A 333 -20.16 -2.79 -11.26
C GLN A 333 -19.18 -1.91 -12.05
N TRP A 334 -18.07 -2.50 -12.49
CA TRP A 334 -17.08 -1.82 -13.33
C TRP A 334 -17.68 -1.40 -14.68
N ALA A 335 -18.37 -2.31 -15.38
CA ALA A 335 -19.01 -2.00 -16.66
C ALA A 335 -20.06 -0.87 -16.52
N ALA A 336 -20.88 -0.92 -15.47
CA ALA A 336 -21.85 0.13 -15.17
C ALA A 336 -21.17 1.47 -14.83
N GLN A 337 -20.06 1.46 -14.08
CA GLN A 337 -19.28 2.67 -13.83
C GLN A 337 -18.68 3.25 -15.10
N ARG A 338 -18.04 2.40 -15.93
CA ARG A 338 -17.47 2.79 -17.22
C ARG A 338 -18.53 3.45 -18.10
N GLN A 339 -19.69 2.81 -18.27
CA GLN A 339 -20.77 3.37 -19.08
C GLN A 339 -21.24 4.73 -18.56
N ARG A 340 -21.43 4.88 -17.24
CA ARG A 340 -21.83 6.16 -16.64
C ARG A 340 -20.80 7.27 -16.90
N ILE A 341 -19.52 7.00 -16.65
CA ILE A 341 -18.45 7.99 -16.82
C ILE A 341 -18.26 8.33 -18.30
N THR A 342 -18.24 7.34 -19.20
CA THR A 342 -18.10 7.58 -20.64
C THR A 342 -19.27 8.38 -21.19
N ALA A 343 -20.51 8.11 -20.77
CA ALA A 343 -21.67 8.88 -21.19
C ALA A 343 -21.61 10.35 -20.70
N GLN A 344 -21.14 10.58 -19.46
CA GLN A 344 -20.93 11.93 -18.93
C GLN A 344 -19.88 12.70 -19.76
N LEU A 345 -18.72 12.08 -20.00
CA LEU A 345 -17.65 12.68 -20.80
C LEU A 345 -18.09 12.99 -22.24
N GLN A 346 -18.83 12.09 -22.88
CA GLN A 346 -19.39 12.34 -24.21
C GLN A 346 -20.32 13.54 -24.21
N THR A 347 -21.16 13.67 -23.19
CA THR A 347 -22.08 14.81 -23.04
C THR A 347 -21.30 16.11 -22.86
N GLU A 348 -20.30 16.14 -21.98
CA GLU A 348 -19.48 17.32 -21.70
C GLU A 348 -18.69 17.79 -22.92
N VAL A 349 -18.09 16.86 -23.67
CA VAL A 349 -17.34 17.19 -24.91
C VAL A 349 -18.26 17.81 -25.96
N VAL A 350 -19.47 17.26 -26.16
CA VAL A 350 -20.45 17.82 -27.09
C VAL A 350 -20.90 19.22 -26.66
N GLN A 351 -21.12 19.44 -25.36
CA GLN A 351 -21.49 20.75 -24.82
C GLN A 351 -20.36 21.78 -24.97
N ALA A 352 -19.12 21.39 -24.66
CA ALA A 352 -17.94 22.26 -24.84
C ALA A 352 -17.76 22.65 -26.33
N ALA A 353 -17.91 21.69 -27.24
CA ALA A 353 -17.86 21.93 -28.68
C ALA A 353 -18.98 22.87 -29.16
N ALA A 354 -20.20 22.74 -28.63
CA ALA A 354 -21.32 23.61 -28.95
C ALA A 354 -21.14 25.05 -28.44
N GLN A 355 -20.37 25.23 -27.37
CA GLN A 355 -20.10 26.55 -26.75
C GLN A 355 -18.84 27.24 -27.30
N GLY A 356 -18.14 26.62 -28.27
CA GLY A 356 -16.88 27.15 -28.82
C GLY A 356 -15.73 27.18 -27.81
N ALA A 357 -15.89 26.53 -26.66
CA ALA A 357 -14.87 26.43 -25.61
C ALA A 357 -13.93 25.25 -25.92
N ARG A 358 -12.61 25.45 -25.76
CA ARG A 358 -11.68 24.34 -25.90
C ARG A 358 -11.95 23.33 -24.76
N PRO A 359 -11.78 22.00 -24.98
CA PRO A 359 -12.01 20.99 -23.95
C PRO A 359 -11.22 21.20 -22.64
N GLN A 360 -10.15 21.99 -22.68
CA GLN A 360 -9.30 22.31 -21.53
C GLN A 360 -9.92 23.39 -20.62
N ASP A 361 -10.77 24.26 -21.16
CA ASP A 361 -11.37 25.40 -20.43
C ASP A 361 -12.56 24.98 -19.57
N THR A 362 -13.28 23.92 -19.97
CA THR A 362 -14.46 23.40 -19.27
C THR A 362 -14.11 22.58 -18.01
N LEU A 363 -13.01 21.83 -18.03
CA LEU A 363 -12.54 21.06 -16.86
C LEU A 363 -12.08 21.96 -15.69
N ALA A 364 -11.55 23.15 -15.99
CA ALA A 364 -11.15 24.14 -14.97
C ALA A 364 -12.35 24.89 -14.37
N ALA A 365 -13.41 25.13 -15.16
CA ALA A 365 -14.61 25.82 -14.71
C ALA A 365 -15.45 24.98 -13.72
N SER A 366 -15.47 23.65 -13.88
CA SER A 366 -16.12 22.74 -12.92
C SER A 366 -15.43 22.66 -11.54
N ALA A 367 -14.18 23.13 -11.44
CA ALA A 367 -13.42 23.15 -10.19
C ALA A 367 -13.48 24.51 -9.44
N SER A 368 -14.14 25.52 -10.01
CA SER A 368 -14.06 26.92 -9.54
C SER A 368 -15.42 27.61 -9.34
N ALA A 369 -16.47 26.87 -9.01
CA ALA A 369 -17.73 27.47 -8.56
C ALA A 369 -17.66 27.83 -7.05
N PRO A 370 -17.96 29.08 -6.64
CA PRO A 370 -17.97 29.48 -5.23
C PRO A 370 -19.19 28.89 -4.49
N ASN A 371 -18.90 28.33 -3.33
CA ASN A 371 -19.84 27.68 -2.43
C ASN A 371 -20.69 28.72 -1.68
N THR A 372 -21.98 28.83 -1.99
CA THR A 372 -22.96 29.47 -1.10
C THR A 372 -24.11 28.52 -0.76
N ALA A 373 -24.30 28.36 0.55
CA ALA A 373 -25.46 27.86 1.30
C ALA A 373 -25.66 26.32 1.48
N HIS A 374 -25.47 25.92 2.76
CA HIS A 374 -26.07 24.85 3.58
C HIS A 374 -26.23 23.39 3.06
N ALA A 375 -25.67 22.47 3.84
CA ALA A 375 -25.59 21.01 3.67
C ALA A 375 -26.92 20.27 4.00
N PRO A 376 -27.08 18.93 3.75
CA PRO A 376 -26.22 17.89 4.33
C PRO A 376 -25.74 16.76 3.39
N ALA A 377 -24.53 16.26 3.71
CA ALA A 377 -23.93 14.94 3.46
C ALA A 377 -24.16 14.23 2.11
N ARG A 378 -23.19 14.34 1.19
CA ARG A 378 -22.96 13.36 0.10
C ARG A 378 -21.48 12.98 -0.01
N ASN A 379 -21.29 11.69 -0.32
CA ASN A 379 -20.03 10.94 -0.48
C ASN A 379 -18.88 11.69 -1.20
N PRO A 380 -17.61 11.36 -0.91
CA PRO A 380 -16.47 11.98 -1.58
C PRO A 380 -16.50 11.67 -3.08
N SER A 381 -16.49 12.75 -3.86
CA SER A 381 -16.51 12.81 -5.32
C SER A 381 -15.27 12.16 -5.94
N ILE A 382 -15.51 11.25 -6.88
CA ILE A 382 -14.51 10.73 -7.81
C ILE A 382 -14.35 11.78 -8.92
N THR A 383 -13.17 12.39 -9.01
CA THR A 383 -12.83 13.33 -10.08
C THR A 383 -12.27 12.57 -11.29
N PRO A 384 -12.87 12.66 -12.50
CA PRO A 384 -12.32 12.04 -13.70
C PRO A 384 -11.23 12.95 -14.32
N GLY A 385 -9.98 12.49 -14.28
CA GLY A 385 -8.83 13.19 -14.85
C GLY A 385 -8.51 12.72 -16.28
N ALA A 386 -8.60 13.68 -17.21
CA ALA A 386 -7.98 13.80 -18.54
C ALA A 386 -7.33 12.56 -19.19
N LEU A 387 -7.97 12.06 -20.26
CA LEU A 387 -7.30 11.34 -21.35
C LEU A 387 -6.90 12.36 -22.43
N THR A 388 -5.61 12.50 -22.66
CA THR A 388 -5.08 13.19 -23.85
C THR A 388 -5.13 12.22 -25.01
N VAL A 389 -6.07 12.43 -25.92
CA VAL A 389 -6.04 11.85 -27.28
C VAL A 389 -5.01 12.65 -28.07
N LEU A 390 -3.94 11.99 -28.52
CA LEU A 390 -3.17 12.42 -29.67
C LEU A 390 -3.41 11.39 -30.77
N GLN A 391 -3.69 11.92 -31.97
CA GLN A 391 -4.21 11.27 -33.16
C GLN A 391 -3.47 10.02 -33.61
#